data_AF-A0A3B9A948-F1
#
_entry.id   AF-A0A3B9A948-F1
#
_cell.length_a   1.000
_cell.length_b   1.000
_cell.length_c   1.000
_cell.angle_alpha   90.00
_cell.angle_beta   90.00
_cell.angle_gamma   90.00
#
_symmetry.space_group_name_H-M   'P 1'
#
loop_
_entity.id
_entity.type
_entity.pdbx_description
1 polymer ?
#
loop_
_entity_poly.entity_id
_entity_poly.type
_entity_poly.pdbx_seq_one_letter_code
_entity_poly.pdbx_strand_id
1 'polypeptide(L)' 'MSLPVSNVRPQPDDVLVQIADYVLNTPITSAEAYETARLCLMDTLGCGFEALAYPACTKLLGPVVPGTIVPNGARV' A
#
# COMPACT_ATOMS: atom_id res chain seq x y z
N MET A 1 -37.34 17.54 18.97
CA MET A 1 -36.92 18.13 17.68
C MET A 1 -35.42 17.90 17.55
N SER A 2 -34.97 17.23 16.49
CA SER A 2 -33.54 17.07 16.20
C SER A 2 -32.96 18.40 15.71
N LEU A 3 -31.75 18.72 16.15
CA LEU A 3 -31.02 19.89 15.66
C LEU A 3 -30.64 19.68 14.18
N PRO A 4 -30.62 20.77 13.37
CA PRO A 4 -30.14 20.69 12.00
C PRO A 4 -28.67 20.23 11.97
N VAL A 5 -28.39 19.20 11.18
CA VAL A 5 -27.02 18.71 10.96
C VAL A 5 -26.26 19.78 10.18
N SER A 6 -25.10 20.17 10.71
CA SER A 6 -24.21 21.14 10.06
C SER A 6 -23.59 20.53 8.80
N ASN A 7 -23.61 21.28 7.69
CA ASN A 7 -22.90 20.93 6.45
C ASN A 7 -21.42 21.37 6.46
N VAL A 8 -20.93 21.91 7.58
CA VAL A 8 -19.51 22.22 7.76
C VAL A 8 -18.76 20.89 7.90
N ARG A 9 -17.82 20.63 6.98
CA ARG A 9 -17.00 19.43 7.02
C ARG A 9 -16.19 19.41 8.33
N PRO A 10 -16.28 18.34 9.14
CA PRO A 10 -15.46 18.22 10.33
C PRO A 10 -13.98 18.05 9.96
N GLN A 11 -13.10 18.33 10.92
CA GLN A 11 -11.70 17.98 10.79
C GLN A 11 -11.53 16.45 10.74
N PRO A 12 -10.43 15.94 10.13
CA PRO A 12 -10.11 14.52 10.19
C PRO A 12 -9.97 14.04 11.63
N ASP A 13 -10.32 12.77 11.88
CA ASP A 13 -10.15 12.16 13.20
C ASP A 13 -8.68 12.19 13.63
N ASP A 14 -8.43 12.37 14.93
CA ASP A 14 -7.08 12.52 15.50
C ASP A 14 -6.15 11.35 15.12
N VAL A 15 -6.67 10.12 15.05
CA VAL A 15 -5.88 8.93 14.63
C VAL A 15 -5.36 9.09 13.20
N LEU A 16 -6.17 9.63 12.29
CA LEU A 16 -5.75 9.87 10.90
C LEU A 16 -4.68 10.97 10.83
N VAL A 17 -4.85 12.03 11.64
CA VAL A 17 -3.86 13.11 11.74
C VAL A 17 -2.53 12.58 12.26
N GLN A 18 -2.53 11.78 13.33
CA GLN A 18 -1.32 11.20 13.90
C GLN A 18 -0.57 10.28 12.92
N ILE A 19 -1.28 9.45 12.16
CA ILE A 19 -0.67 8.61 11.12
C ILE A 19 -0.03 9.50 10.03
N ALA A 20 -0.75 10.52 9.56
CA ALA A 20 -0.24 11.43 8.54
C ALA A 20 1.01 12.19 9.02
N ASP A 21 0.97 12.71 10.25
CA ASP A 21 2.09 13.43 10.84
C ASP A 21 3.31 12.54 11.02
N TYR A 22 3.13 11.28 11.46
CA TYR A 22 4.21 10.32 11.56
C TYR A 22 4.86 10.06 10.19
N VAL A 23 4.05 9.74 9.18
CA VAL A 23 4.52 9.40 7.83
C VAL A 23 5.25 10.57 7.16
N LEU A 24 4.77 11.80 7.36
CA LEU A 24 5.34 12.98 6.70
C LEU A 24 6.57 13.55 7.41
N ASN A 25 6.60 13.49 8.74
CA ASN A 25 7.54 14.30 9.52
C ASN A 25 8.53 13.48 10.36
N THR A 26 8.39 12.15 10.44
CA THR A 26 9.27 11.34 11.30
C THR A 26 10.48 10.80 10.54
N PRO A 27 11.71 11.25 10.87
CA PRO A 27 12.91 10.65 10.30
C PRO A 27 13.21 9.29 10.95
N ILE A 28 13.41 8.26 10.13
CA ILE A 28 13.86 6.95 10.61
C ILE A 28 15.40 6.95 10.64
N THR A 29 15.99 6.76 11.83
CA THR A 29 17.45 6.81 12.04
C THR A 29 18.06 5.48 12.49
N SER A 30 17.24 4.42 12.62
CA SER A 30 17.71 3.09 13.03
C SER A 30 18.37 2.34 11.87
N ALA A 31 19.67 2.10 11.97
CA ALA A 31 20.42 1.31 10.98
C ALA A 31 19.91 -0.15 10.93
N GLU A 32 19.58 -0.73 12.08
CA GLU A 32 19.00 -2.07 12.15
C GLU A 32 17.65 -2.15 11.41
N ALA A 33 16.79 -1.15 11.57
CA ALA A 33 15.51 -1.10 10.87
C ALA A 33 15.69 -1.11 9.33
N TYR A 34 16.65 -0.34 8.81
CA TYR A 34 16.94 -0.34 7.37
C TYR A 34 17.55 -1.66 6.88
N GLU A 35 18.46 -2.26 7.65
CA GLU A 35 19.05 -3.54 7.26
C GLU A 35 18.01 -4.67 7.26
N THR A 36 17.15 -4.72 8.27
CA THR A 36 16.05 -5.69 8.30
C THR A 36 15.03 -5.41 7.20
N ALA A 37 14.70 -4.15 6.91
CA ALA A 37 13.79 -3.80 5.80
C ALA A 37 14.36 -4.26 4.44
N ARG A 38 15.67 -4.14 4.23
CA ARG A 38 16.35 -4.65 3.02
C ARG A 38 16.21 -6.17 2.89
N LEU A 39 16.37 -6.91 3.99
CA LEU A 39 16.17 -8.36 4.00
C LEU A 39 14.71 -8.74 3.77
N CYS A 40 13.78 -8.02 4.39
CA CYS A 40 12.33 -8.22 4.19
C CYS A 40 11.92 -7.96 2.73
N LEU A 41 12.53 -6.97 2.06
CA LEU A 41 12.33 -6.75 0.63
C LEU A 41 12.80 -7.96 -0.21
N MET A 42 13.98 -8.50 0.10
CA MET A 42 14.51 -9.68 -0.61
C MET A 42 13.59 -10.90 -0.44
N ASP A 43 13.12 -11.14 0.78
CA ASP A 43 12.16 -12.20 1.09
C ASP A 43 10.84 -12.03 0.32
N THR A 44 10.27 -10.82 0.36
CA THR A 44 9.02 -10.51 -0.33
C THR A 44 9.12 -10.72 -1.84
N LEU A 45 10.23 -10.27 -2.46
CA LEU A 45 10.48 -10.49 -3.89
C LEU A 45 10.67 -11.99 -4.19
N GLY A 46 11.39 -12.73 -3.34
CA GLY A 46 11.55 -14.17 -3.46
C GLY A 46 10.22 -14.90 -3.49
N CYS A 47 9.34 -14.63 -2.51
CA CYS A 47 7.98 -15.19 -2.48
C CYS A 47 7.17 -14.80 -3.73
N GLY A 48 7.26 -13.53 -4.15
CA GLY A 48 6.57 -13.04 -5.35
C GLY A 48 7.01 -13.76 -6.62
N PHE A 49 8.31 -14.00 -6.80
CA PHE A 49 8.84 -14.72 -7.96
C PHE A 49 8.48 -16.21 -7.95
N GLU A 50 8.55 -16.85 -6.78
CA GLU A 50 8.15 -18.25 -6.64
C GLU A 50 6.66 -18.44 -7.01
N ALA A 51 5.80 -17.51 -6.59
CA ALA A 51 4.36 -17.55 -6.88
C ALA A 51 4.04 -17.55 -8.39
N LEU A 52 4.94 -17.02 -9.24
CA LEU A 52 4.76 -17.01 -10.70
C LEU A 52 4.79 -18.42 -11.33
N ALA A 53 5.31 -19.42 -10.61
CA ALA A 53 5.26 -20.81 -11.05
C ALA A 53 3.87 -21.45 -10.90
N TYR A 54 2.93 -20.79 -10.21
CA TYR A 54 1.62 -21.35 -9.88
C TYR A 54 0.51 -20.75 -10.77
N PRO A 55 -0.14 -21.54 -11.66
CA PRO A 55 -1.20 -21.04 -12.55
C PRO A 55 -2.39 -20.40 -11.82
N ALA A 56 -2.66 -20.85 -10.58
CA ALA A 56 -3.70 -20.27 -9.75
C ALA A 56 -3.40 -18.81 -9.36
N CYS A 57 -2.13 -18.46 -9.19
CA CYS A 57 -1.69 -17.08 -8.94
C CYS A 57 -1.68 -16.29 -10.25
N THR A 58 -0.98 -16.78 -11.28
CA THR A 58 -0.75 -16.00 -12.51
C THR A 58 -2.00 -15.68 -13.32
N LYS A 59 -3.08 -16.48 -13.20
CA LYS A 59 -4.38 -16.16 -13.83
C LYS A 59 -5.02 -14.85 -13.34
N LEU A 60 -4.61 -14.36 -12.17
CA LEU A 60 -5.12 -13.11 -11.57
C LEU A 60 -4.32 -11.88 -12.00
N LEU A 61 -3.14 -12.07 -12.60
CA LEU A 61 -2.24 -10.99 -13.00
C LEU A 61 -2.59 -10.46 -14.40
N GLY A 62 -1.83 -9.46 -14.88
CA GLY A 62 -1.99 -8.86 -16.21
C GLY A 62 -3.15 -7.86 -16.34
N PRO A 63 -3.37 -7.22 -17.49
CA PRO A 63 -4.43 -6.22 -17.65
C PRO A 63 -5.84 -6.83 -17.52
N VAL A 64 -6.78 -6.06 -16.95
CA VAL A 64 -8.20 -6.47 -16.85
C VAL A 64 -8.84 -6.61 -18.24
N VAL A 65 -8.46 -5.74 -19.18
CA VAL A 65 -8.94 -5.75 -20.56
C VAL A 65 -7.84 -6.36 -21.47
N PRO A 66 -8.09 -7.50 -22.13
CA PRO A 66 -7.12 -8.12 -23.03
C PRO A 66 -6.61 -7.16 -24.10
N GLY A 67 -5.30 -7.21 -24.39
CA GLY A 67 -4.67 -6.34 -25.38
C GLY A 67 -4.46 -4.89 -24.94
N THR A 68 -4.96 -4.48 -23.77
CA THR A 68 -4.69 -3.15 -23.22
C THR A 68 -3.29 -3.11 -22.63
N ILE A 69 -2.50 -2.12 -23.05
CA ILE A 69 -1.23 -1.80 -22.41
C ILE A 69 -1.54 -0.81 -21.29
N VAL A 70 -1.22 -1.18 -20.05
CA VAL A 70 -1.27 -0.26 -18.91
C VAL A 70 0.16 -0.03 -18.45
N PRO A 71 0.83 1.03 -18.94
CA PRO A 71 2.18 1.34 -18.51
C PRO A 71 2.20 1.51 -17.00
N ASN A 72 3.06 0.75 -16.32
CA ASN A 72 3.19 0.74 -14.85
C ASN A 72 1.93 0.26 -14.09
N GLY A 73 0.98 -0.40 -14.76
CA GLY A 73 -0.21 -0.96 -14.11
C GLY A 73 0.07 -2.35 -13.53
N ALA A 74 -0.31 -2.54 -12.26
CA ALA A 74 -0.40 -3.87 -11.65
C ALA A 74 -1.88 -4.24 -11.49
N ARG A 75 -2.23 -5.47 -11.88
CA ARG A 75 -3.46 -6.12 -11.44
C ARG A 75 -3.06 -7.00 -10.27
N VAL A 76 -3.53 -6.64 -9.09
CA VAL A 76 -3.33 -7.37 -7.83
C VAL A 76 -4.53 -8.26 -7.60
#